data_AF-A0A8J3CHM6-F1
#
_entry.id   AF-A0A8J3CHM6-F1
#
_cell.length_a   1.000
_cell.length_b   1.000
_cell.length_c   1.000
_cell.angle_alpha   90.00
_cell.angle_beta   90.00
_cell.angle_gamma   90.00
#
_symmetry.space_group_name_H-M   'P 1'
#
loop_
_entity.id
_entity.type
_entity.pdbx_description
1 polymer ?
#
loop_
_entity_poly.entity_id
_entity_poly.type
_entity_poly.pdbx_seq_one_letter_code
_entity_poly.pdbx_strand_id
1 'polypeptide(L)'
;MRLRRYLALGWLSCAVATSVQAADVNRATAFQLEAVGGIGEQMAADIVAERVAHGRFVSWDDFRQRVKGVGEHNLKIMQKDGLTLNANP
;
A
#
# COMPACT_ATOMS: atom_id res chain seq x y z
N MET A 1 9.21 22.98 57.44
CA MET A 1 8.22 22.54 56.43
C MET A 1 8.93 21.58 55.46
N ARG A 2 8.51 20.31 55.43
CA ARG A 2 9.11 19.24 54.61
C ARG A 2 8.78 19.50 53.14
N LEU A 3 9.80 19.79 52.33
CA LEU A 3 9.63 20.07 50.91
C LEU A 3 9.24 18.78 50.17
N ARG A 4 8.13 18.88 49.45
CA ARG A 4 7.34 17.80 48.85
C ARG A 4 8.14 17.03 47.80
N ARG A 5 7.98 15.71 47.85
CA ARG A 5 8.38 14.72 46.83
C ARG A 5 7.63 15.01 45.52
N TYR A 6 8.36 15.26 44.43
CA TYR A 6 7.84 15.29 43.06
C TYR A 6 8.33 14.00 42.37
N LEU A 7 7.57 12.90 42.41
CA LEU A 7 6.51 12.51 41.46
C LEU A 7 6.94 12.57 39.98
N ALA A 8 7.17 11.34 39.46
CA ALA A 8 6.85 10.84 38.13
C ALA A 8 7.52 11.49 36.90
N LEU A 9 8.66 10.93 36.50
CA LEU A 9 9.10 10.96 35.10
C LEU A 9 8.23 9.99 34.30
N GLY A 10 7.29 10.53 33.54
CA GLY A 10 6.45 9.77 32.61
C GLY A 10 7.25 9.33 31.38
N TRP A 11 7.24 8.03 31.08
CA TRP A 11 7.65 7.49 29.79
C TRP A 11 6.58 7.83 28.75
N LEU A 12 6.88 8.81 27.89
CA LEU A 12 6.06 9.11 26.73
C LEU A 12 6.49 8.17 25.59
N SER A 13 5.90 6.98 25.52
CA SER A 13 6.06 6.10 24.36
C SER A 13 5.28 6.69 23.19
N CYS A 14 5.98 7.32 22.25
CA CYS A 14 5.42 7.74 20.98
C CYS A 14 5.24 6.49 20.09
N ALA A 15 4.04 5.91 20.10
CA ALA A 15 3.66 4.91 19.11
C ALA A 15 3.32 5.64 17.81
N VAL A 16 4.26 5.66 16.85
CA VAL A 16 4.00 6.13 15.49
C VAL A 16 3.11 5.09 14.83
N ALA A 17 1.81 5.39 14.70
CA ALA A 17 0.90 4.56 13.92
C ALA A 17 1.18 4.80 12.44
N THR A 18 1.89 3.87 11.79
CA THR A 18 1.98 3.85 10.33
C THR A 18 0.63 3.36 9.81
N SER A 19 -0.20 4.29 9.33
CA SER A 19 -1.41 3.94 8.57
C SER A 19 -0.97 3.21 7.30
N VAL A 20 -1.30 1.92 7.19
CA VAL A 20 -1.27 1.20 5.92
C VAL A 20 -2.28 1.89 5.02
N GLN A 21 -1.79 2.74 4.12
CA GLN A 21 -2.62 3.41 3.14
C GLN A 21 -2.95 2.38 2.05
N ALA A 22 -4.23 2.17 1.78
CA ALA A 22 -4.63 1.33 0.64
C ALA A 22 -4.03 1.91 -0.66
N ALA A 23 -3.40 1.06 -1.46
CA ALA A 23 -2.79 1.43 -2.73
C ALA A 23 -3.76 1.13 -3.88
N ASP A 24 -4.29 2.17 -4.53
CA ASP A 24 -5.14 1.99 -5.72
C ASP A 24 -4.27 1.81 -6.97
N VAL A 25 -4.43 0.71 -7.71
CA VAL A 25 -3.67 0.41 -8.95
C VAL A 25 -3.75 1.52 -10.00
N ASN A 26 -4.81 2.32 -10.00
CA ASN A 26 -5.02 3.40 -10.94
C ASN A 26 -4.47 4.77 -10.48
N ARG A 27 -4.00 4.88 -9.23
CA ARG A 27 -3.56 6.16 -8.65
C ARG A 27 -2.22 6.09 -7.92
N ALA A 28 -1.92 4.99 -7.26
CA ALA A 28 -0.71 4.82 -6.45
C ALA A 28 0.55 5.02 -7.29
N THR A 29 1.57 5.65 -6.70
CA THR A 29 2.90 5.76 -7.31
C THR A 29 3.60 4.40 -7.35
N ALA A 30 4.65 4.24 -8.15
CA ALA A 30 5.45 3.01 -8.18
C ALA A 30 5.95 2.64 -6.77
N PHE A 31 6.51 3.61 -6.05
CA PHE A 31 6.96 3.43 -4.66
C PHE A 31 5.85 2.98 -3.71
N GLN A 32 4.63 3.52 -3.85
CA GLN A 32 3.48 3.08 -3.04
C GLN A 32 3.01 1.67 -3.40
N LEU A 33 3.14 1.28 -4.68
CA LEU A 33 2.82 -0.08 -5.12
C LEU A 33 3.87 -1.09 -4.62
N GLU A 34 5.15 -0.72 -4.58
CA GLU A 34 6.23 -1.56 -4.03
C GLU A 34 6.05 -1.86 -2.53
N ALA A 35 5.34 -0.99 -1.80
CA ALA A 35 5.00 -1.23 -0.41
C ALA A 35 3.96 -2.35 -0.22
N VAL A 36 3.29 -2.79 -1.30
CA VAL A 36 2.32 -3.88 -1.29
C VAL A 36 3.06 -5.22 -1.48
N GLY A 37 2.84 -6.13 -0.52
CA GLY A 37 3.38 -7.48 -0.54
C GLY A 37 3.12 -8.21 -1.85
N GLY A 38 4.21 -8.67 -2.48
CA GLY A 38 4.17 -9.37 -3.77
C GLY A 38 4.33 -8.48 -4.99
N ILE A 39 4.41 -7.15 -4.84
CA ILE A 39 4.77 -6.21 -5.91
C ILE A 39 6.23 -5.76 -5.70
N GLY A 40 7.10 -6.14 -6.63
CA GLY A 40 8.47 -5.62 -6.69
C GLY A 40 8.60 -4.43 -7.62
N GLU A 41 9.78 -3.78 -7.63
CA GLU A 41 10.12 -2.61 -8.45
C GLU A 41 9.69 -2.76 -9.93
N GLN A 42 10.06 -3.87 -10.57
CA GLN A 42 9.71 -4.12 -11.97
C GLN A 42 8.20 -4.17 -12.19
N MET A 43 7.47 -4.87 -11.31
CA MET A 43 6.01 -4.98 -11.43
C MET A 43 5.33 -3.63 -11.18
N ALA A 44 5.81 -2.86 -10.21
CA ALA A 44 5.30 -1.51 -9.95
C ALA A 44 5.51 -0.59 -11.17
N ALA A 45 6.67 -0.64 -11.80
CA ALA A 45 6.94 0.07 -13.04
C ALA A 45 6.02 -0.37 -14.18
N ASP A 46 5.83 -1.68 -14.37
CA ASP A 46 4.95 -2.25 -15.38
C ASP A 46 3.49 -1.80 -15.18
N ILE A 47 2.98 -1.80 -13.94
CA ILE A 47 1.62 -1.34 -13.60
C ILE A 47 1.43 0.13 -14.02
N VAL A 48 2.41 0.99 -13.71
CA VAL A 48 2.36 2.41 -14.07
C VAL A 48 2.44 2.60 -15.59
N ALA A 49 3.34 1.88 -16.26
CA ALA A 49 3.48 1.95 -17.72
C ALA A 49 2.20 1.50 -18.43
N GLU A 50 1.61 0.38 -18.00
CA GLU A 50 0.38 -0.18 -18.54
C GLU A 50 -0.78 0.81 -18.45
N ARG A 51 -1.01 1.41 -17.27
CA ARG A 51 -2.13 2.36 -17.10
C ARG A 51 -1.92 3.69 -17.84
N VAL A 52 -0.67 4.05 -18.11
CA VAL A 52 -0.32 5.24 -18.90
C VAL A 52 -0.51 4.97 -20.40
N ALA A 53 -0.08 3.81 -20.89
CA ALA A 53 -0.15 3.46 -22.31
C ALA A 53 -1.56 3.04 -22.77
N HIS A 54 -2.27 2.29 -21.93
CA HIS A 54 -3.54 1.65 -22.31
C HIS A 54 -4.75 2.13 -21.48
N GLY A 55 -4.53 3.08 -20.58
CA GLY A 55 -5.58 3.62 -19.71
C GLY A 55 -5.83 2.79 -18.45
N ARG A 56 -6.76 3.27 -17.62
CA ARG A 56 -7.05 2.71 -16.29
C ARG A 56 -7.45 1.23 -16.35
N PHE A 57 -7.09 0.48 -15.32
CA PHE A 57 -7.59 -0.87 -15.11
C PHE A 57 -9.08 -0.81 -14.73
N VAL A 58 -9.90 -1.56 -15.45
CA VAL A 58 -11.37 -1.56 -15.25
C VAL A 58 -11.85 -2.70 -14.36
N SER A 59 -11.06 -3.77 -14.25
CA SER A 59 -11.33 -4.92 -13.39
C SER A 59 -10.04 -5.61 -12.97
N TRP A 60 -10.12 -6.50 -11.98
CA TRP A 60 -8.98 -7.33 -11.59
C TRP A 60 -8.57 -8.33 -12.66
N ASP A 61 -9.49 -8.76 -13.51
CA ASP A 61 -9.17 -9.62 -14.65
C ASP A 61 -8.39 -8.85 -15.71
N ASP A 62 -8.78 -7.62 -16.01
CA ASP A 62 -8.04 -6.71 -16.90
C ASP A 62 -6.62 -6.45 -16.35
N PHE A 63 -6.52 -6.16 -15.05
CA PHE A 63 -5.23 -6.01 -14.37
C PHE A 63 -4.32 -7.25 -14.52
N ARG A 64 -4.84 -8.45 -14.26
CA ARG A 64 -4.08 -9.70 -14.39
C ARG A 64 -3.68 -10.04 -15.82
N GLN A 65 -4.51 -9.67 -16.80
CA GLN A 65 -4.22 -9.92 -18.20
C GLN A 65 -3.10 -9.01 -18.73
N ARG A 66 -3.02 -7.78 -18.22
CA ARG A 66 -2.06 -6.77 -18.66
C ARG A 66 -0.74 -6.82 -17.89
N VAL A 67 -0.79 -7.08 -16.59
CA VAL A 67 0.39 -7.10 -15.73
C VAL A 67 0.90 -8.52 -15.55
N LYS A 68 2.07 -8.82 -16.09
CA LYS A 68 2.70 -10.16 -16.01
C LYS A 68 3.06 -10.49 -14.56
N GLY A 69 2.94 -11.77 -14.18
CA GLY A 69 3.30 -12.25 -12.83
C GLY A 69 2.21 -12.11 -11.77
N VAL A 70 1.04 -11.55 -12.12
CA VAL A 70 -0.11 -11.46 -11.21
C VAL A 70 -1.03 -12.68 -11.36
N GLY A 71 -0.66 -13.77 -10.69
CA GLY A 71 -1.53 -14.94 -10.52
C GLY A 71 -2.64 -14.71 -9.48
N GLU A 72 -3.63 -15.61 -9.42
CA GLU A 72 -4.74 -15.50 -8.43
C GLU A 72 -4.27 -15.49 -6.98
N HIS A 73 -3.25 -16.29 -6.65
CA HIS A 73 -2.69 -16.34 -5.31
C HIS A 73 -2.02 -15.01 -4.93
N ASN A 74 -1.19 -14.47 -5.82
CA ASN A 74 -0.50 -13.19 -5.62
C ASN A 74 -1.51 -12.04 -5.50
N LEU A 75 -2.53 -12.01 -6.36
CA LEU A 75 -3.57 -11.00 -6.31
C LEU A 75 -4.28 -10.98 -4.95
N LYS A 76 -4.62 -12.15 -4.40
CA LYS A 76 -5.23 -12.26 -3.06
C LYS A 76 -4.31 -11.73 -1.96
N ILE A 77 -3.00 -11.99 -2.05
CA ILE A 77 -2.01 -11.44 -1.10
C ILE A 77 -1.99 -9.92 -1.20
N MET A 78 -1.87 -9.38 -2.42
CA MET A 78 -1.83 -7.94 -2.67
C MET A 78 -3.10 -7.25 -2.15
N GLN A 79 -4.28 -7.81 -2.42
CA GLN A 79 -5.56 -7.28 -1.93
C GLN A 79 -5.66 -7.31 -0.41
N LYS A 80 -5.19 -8.39 0.23
CA LYS A 80 -5.12 -8.48 1.69
C LYS A 80 -4.18 -7.42 2.28
N ASP A 81 -3.14 -7.06 1.53
CA ASP A 81 -2.17 -6.03 1.90
C ASP A 81 -2.60 -4.60 1.51
N GLY A 82 -3.85 -4.43 1.06
CA GLY A 82 -4.44 -3.12 0.79
C GLY A 82 -4.36 -2.66 -0.66
N LEU A 83 -4.00 -3.54 -1.61
CA LEU A 83 -4.15 -3.23 -3.03
C LEU A 83 -5.64 -3.16 -3.41
N THR A 84 -6.03 -2.05 -4.01
CA THR A 84 -7.42 -1.76 -4.39
C THR A 84 -7.51 -1.36 -5.86
N LEU A 85 -8.72 -1.43 -6.42
CA LEU A 85 -9.02 -0.99 -7.78
C LEU A 85 -10.13 0.05 -7.72
N ASN A 86 -9.83 1.27 -8.16
CA ASN A 86 -10.76 2.39 -8.15
C ASN A 86 -11.37 2.63 -6.75
N ALA A 87 -10.53 2.61 -5.71
CA ALA A 87 -10.98 3.01 -4.39
C ALA A 87 -11.45 4.47 -4.45
N ASN A 88 -12.74 4.68 -4.16
CA ASN A 88 -13.24 6.02 -3.93
C ASN A 88 -12.60 6.53 -2.62
N PRO A 89 -12.25 7.83 -2.51
CA PRO A 89 -11.69 8.38 -1.28
C PRO A 89 -12.56 8.10 -0.06
#